data_AF-A0A1X7S4D1-F1
#
_entry.id   AF-A0A1X7S4D1-F1
#
_cell.length_a   1.000
_cell.length_b   1.000
_cell.length_c   1.000
_cell.angle_alpha   90.00
_cell.angle_beta   90.00
_cell.angle_gamma   90.00
#
_symmetry.space_group_name_H-M   'P 1'
#
loop_
_entity.id
_entity.type
_entity.pdbx_description
1 polymer ?
#
loop_
_entity_poly.entity_id
_entity_poly.type
_entity_poly.pdbx_seq_one_letter_code
_entity_poly.pdbx_strand_id
1 'polypeptide(L)'
;MQRHYLPYLGTAFEVTSEYGAVVDILRQQPISDQKEDAMTLLGNVEAKDEVASEHQTWPAHIWKFRWFIAALVVSNLTTLFTMMDYARNHYSLDFRNQVDAVYGGKVNRDLSLRRFDRFHFHLNSEYTAPPSEKVERAWADFGIWLPHFILPKSLGPTFGLNNSHYWIPEETHGTEGYPVVPEMIHQLHCLNSIRKSLYYNHEYYAEKSTQAGEEMDESFMKAHLNHCVDALRERLLCLADVGVTPFLWRDEEGRTMPDFETEHKCHDHNAVISWWKDHAIPLKQSDVRVLPPPEAVLHPEEEFF
;
A
#
# COMPACT_ATOMS: atom_id res chain seq x y z
N MET A 1 31.70 15.84 -24.60
CA MET A 1 31.20 16.54 -23.40
C MET A 1 31.42 15.63 -22.20
N GLN A 2 32.27 16.07 -21.28
CA GLN A 2 32.69 15.34 -20.08
C GLN A 2 31.52 15.20 -19.08
N ARG A 3 31.35 14.01 -18.51
CA ARG A 3 30.47 13.76 -17.35
C ARG A 3 31.33 13.73 -16.09
N HIS A 4 31.08 14.66 -15.17
CA HIS A 4 31.69 14.69 -13.85
C HIS A 4 31.02 13.67 -12.91
N TYR A 5 31.83 12.84 -12.27
CA TYR A 5 31.45 11.98 -11.14
C TYR A 5 31.72 12.74 -9.82
N LEU A 6 30.75 12.75 -8.92
CA LEU A 6 30.89 13.23 -7.53
C LEU A 6 31.20 12.04 -6.60
N PRO A 7 32.17 12.13 -5.68
CA PRO A 7 32.42 11.09 -4.69
C PRO A 7 31.59 11.30 -3.41
N TYR A 8 31.01 10.20 -2.92
CA TYR A 8 30.41 10.03 -1.61
C TYR A 8 31.47 10.14 -0.49
N LEU A 9 31.24 10.98 0.52
CA LEU A 9 32.00 11.01 1.77
C LEU A 9 31.18 10.35 2.88
N GLY A 10 31.58 9.15 3.29
CA GLY A 10 31.14 8.51 4.53
C GLY A 10 32.09 8.89 5.66
N THR A 11 31.56 9.40 6.77
CA THR A 11 32.32 9.64 8.01
C THR A 11 31.91 8.61 9.05
N ALA A 12 32.89 7.82 9.50
CA ALA A 12 32.78 6.90 10.62
C ALA A 12 33.04 7.68 11.92
N PHE A 13 32.20 7.47 12.94
CA PHE A 13 32.42 7.95 14.30
C PHE A 13 33.11 6.84 15.12
N GLU A 14 34.32 7.10 15.59
CA GLU A 14 35.02 6.31 16.61
C GLU A 14 34.72 6.88 18.00
N VAL A 15 34.31 6.00 18.92
CA VAL A 15 34.14 6.25 20.35
C VAL A 15 35.39 5.74 21.05
N THR A 16 36.07 6.58 21.83
CA THR A 16 37.04 6.12 22.84
C THR A 16 36.79 6.80 24.18
N SER A 17 36.85 5.98 25.23
CA SER A 17 36.63 6.30 26.63
C SER A 17 37.97 6.19 27.34
N GLU A 18 38.38 7.19 28.10
CA GLU A 18 39.47 7.04 29.07
C GLU A 18 39.15 7.80 30.37
N TYR A 19 38.74 7.03 31.38
CA TYR A 19 38.91 7.35 32.79
C TYR A 19 40.29 6.82 33.22
N GLY A 20 41.12 7.65 33.85
CA GLY A 20 42.32 7.15 34.53
C GLY A 20 43.32 8.23 34.94
N ALA A 21 43.58 8.30 36.25
CA ALA A 21 44.75 8.87 36.91
C ALA A 21 44.84 10.40 37.07
N VAL A 22 44.36 10.92 38.21
CA VAL A 22 45.19 11.72 39.15
C VAL A 22 44.62 11.53 40.57
N VAL A 23 45.02 10.43 41.21
CA VAL A 23 45.04 10.30 42.68
C VAL A 23 46.50 10.06 43.02
N ASP A 24 46.94 10.60 44.16
CA ASP A 24 48.32 10.65 44.67
C ASP A 24 49.13 11.86 44.21
N ILE A 25 48.98 12.96 44.97
CA ILE A 25 50.08 13.73 45.54
C ILE A 25 49.48 14.58 46.69
N LEU A 26 50.21 14.67 47.81
CA LEU A 26 49.90 15.37 49.08
C LEU A 26 49.23 14.55 50.19
N ARG A 27 49.87 13.45 50.56
CA ARG A 27 49.85 12.91 51.92
C ARG A 27 51.18 13.29 52.58
N GLN A 28 51.17 14.28 53.48
CA GLN A 28 52.10 14.47 54.63
C GLN A 28 51.99 15.91 55.16
N GLN A 29 51.30 16.10 56.29
CA GLN A 29 51.71 16.87 57.49
C GLN A 29 50.51 16.87 58.49
N PRO A 30 50.76 16.89 59.82
CA PRO A 30 49.89 16.24 60.80
C PRO A 30 48.88 17.15 61.52
N ILE A 31 47.82 16.51 62.02
CA ILE A 31 46.74 17.07 62.84
C ILE A 31 47.22 17.18 64.30
N SER A 32 47.64 18.38 64.73
CA SER A 32 47.56 18.81 66.12
C SER A 32 47.76 20.33 66.19
N ASP A 33 47.03 20.98 67.10
CA ASP A 33 46.88 22.42 67.30
C ASP A 33 45.89 23.14 66.37
N GLN A 34 45.13 24.06 66.97
CA GLN A 34 43.96 24.81 66.46
C GLN A 34 42.56 24.25 66.73
N LYS A 35 42.40 23.40 67.76
CA LYS A 35 41.06 23.15 68.36
C LYS A 35 40.64 24.16 69.42
N GLU A 36 41.49 25.14 69.78
CA GLU A 36 41.17 26.15 70.80
C GLU A 36 40.81 27.54 70.25
N ASP A 37 41.02 27.82 68.96
CA ASP A 37 40.63 29.11 68.35
C ASP A 37 39.25 29.08 67.66
N ALA A 38 38.67 27.89 67.48
CA ALA A 38 37.39 27.72 66.79
C ALA A 38 36.16 28.09 67.66
N MET A 39 36.33 28.26 68.97
CA MET A 39 35.23 28.49 69.91
C MET A 39 35.08 29.95 70.37
N THR A 40 35.99 30.84 69.94
CA THR A 40 35.95 32.27 70.29
C THR A 40 35.53 33.18 69.12
N LEU A 41 35.40 32.65 67.90
CA LEU A 41 34.84 33.38 66.75
C LEU A 41 33.33 33.16 66.54
N LEU A 42 32.70 32.24 67.29
CA LEU A 42 31.26 31.96 67.25
C LEU A 42 30.40 33.00 68.00
N GLY A 43 31.01 34.06 68.54
CA GLY A 43 30.35 35.04 69.39
C GLY A 43 29.89 36.34 68.72
N ASN A 44 30.05 36.50 67.40
CA ASN A 44 29.83 37.82 66.77
C ASN A 44 29.38 37.77 65.30
N VAL A 45 28.44 36.91 64.94
CA VAL A 45 27.65 37.11 63.71
C VAL A 45 26.24 36.56 63.91
N GLU A 46 25.38 37.29 64.62
CA GLU A 46 23.94 37.27 64.33
C GLU A 46 23.74 38.00 62.98
N ALA A 47 24.18 37.36 61.89
CA ALA A 47 23.70 37.73 60.57
C ALA A 47 22.40 36.96 60.37
N LYS A 48 21.32 37.73 60.20
CA LYS A 48 20.04 37.23 59.70
C LYS A 48 20.29 36.33 58.49
N ASP A 49 20.09 35.02 58.66
CA ASP A 49 19.88 34.11 57.54
C ASP A 49 18.49 34.40 56.94
N GLU A 50 18.37 35.52 56.24
CA GLU A 50 17.44 35.60 55.13
C GLU A 50 18.03 34.68 54.04
N VAL A 51 17.64 33.41 54.08
CA VAL A 51 17.72 32.53 52.91
C VAL A 51 16.76 33.12 51.89
N ALA A 52 17.23 34.12 51.16
CA ALA A 52 16.61 34.56 49.93
C ALA A 52 16.57 33.33 49.03
N SER A 53 15.37 32.81 48.78
CA SER A 53 15.15 31.87 47.69
C SER A 53 15.54 32.61 46.42
N GLU A 54 16.77 32.42 45.98
CA GLU A 54 17.20 32.84 44.66
C GLU A 54 16.40 32.01 43.67
N HIS A 55 15.20 32.51 43.32
CA HIS A 55 14.47 32.04 42.17
C HIS A 55 15.42 32.27 40.99
N GLN A 56 16.12 31.21 40.59
CA GLN A 56 16.95 31.18 39.41
C GLN A 56 16.02 31.42 38.21
N THR A 57 15.80 32.69 37.91
CA THR A 57 14.97 33.14 36.82
C THR A 57 15.75 32.85 35.56
N TRP A 58 15.33 31.79 34.86
CA TRP A 58 15.90 31.43 33.57
C TRP A 58 15.93 32.69 32.69
N PRO A 59 17.09 33.05 32.12
CA PRO A 59 17.20 34.23 31.28
C PRO A 59 16.11 34.27 30.20
N ALA A 60 15.53 35.44 29.95
CA ALA A 60 14.43 35.62 28.99
C ALA A 60 14.73 35.07 27.58
N HIS A 61 16.01 34.95 27.20
CA HIS A 61 16.44 34.35 25.94
C HIS A 61 16.23 32.83 25.88
N ILE A 62 16.31 32.12 27.02
CA ILE A 62 16.05 30.67 27.06
C ILE A 62 14.55 30.38 26.89
N TRP A 63 13.69 31.23 27.45
CA TRP A 63 12.24 31.14 27.21
C TRP A 63 11.89 31.37 25.73
N LYS A 64 12.49 32.39 25.10
CA LYS A 64 12.33 32.63 23.66
C LYS A 64 12.87 31.48 22.81
N PHE A 65 14.00 30.90 23.19
CA PHE A 65 14.58 29.74 22.51
C PHE A 65 13.70 28.49 22.61
N ARG A 66 13.07 28.24 23.77
CA ARG A 66 12.11 27.14 23.95
C ARG A 66 10.88 27.29 23.05
N TRP A 67 10.32 28.50 22.95
CA TRP A 67 9.21 28.77 22.04
C TRP A 67 9.60 28.63 20.57
N PHE A 68 10.82 29.04 20.21
CA PHE A 68 11.35 28.83 18.87
C PHE A 68 11.48 27.34 18.51
N ILE A 69 12.06 26.53 19.41
CA ILE A 69 12.14 25.07 19.21
C ILE A 69 10.74 24.45 19.15
N ALA A 70 9.82 24.85 20.03
CA ALA A 70 8.45 24.35 19.99
C ALA A 70 7.75 24.69 18.66
N ALA A 71 7.93 25.92 18.15
CA ALA A 71 7.38 26.33 16.86
C ALA A 71 7.98 25.51 15.70
N LEU A 72 9.28 25.22 15.73
CA LEU A 72 9.93 24.36 14.72
C LEU A 72 9.40 22.93 14.78
N VAL A 73 9.24 22.35 15.97
CA VAL A 73 8.69 21.00 16.14
C VAL A 73 7.25 20.95 15.60
N VAL A 74 6.41 21.91 15.99
CA VAL A 74 5.03 22.01 15.49
C VAL A 74 5.01 22.15 13.96
N SER A 75 5.81 23.05 13.40
CA SER A 75 5.89 23.23 11.94
C SER A 75 6.27 21.95 11.23
N ASN A 76 7.32 21.25 11.67
CA ASN A 76 7.78 20.03 11.02
C ASN A 76 6.76 18.88 11.15
N LEU A 77 6.10 18.75 12.30
CA LEU A 77 5.04 17.75 12.50
C LEU A 77 3.83 18.04 11.62
N THR A 78 3.42 19.31 11.50
CA THR A 78 2.34 19.71 10.60
C THR A 78 2.71 19.43 9.15
N THR A 79 3.91 19.81 8.70
CA THR A 79 4.38 19.52 7.34
C THR A 79 4.44 18.03 7.05
N LEU A 80 4.95 17.22 8.00
CA LEU A 80 4.97 15.77 7.86
C LEU A 80 3.56 15.21 7.71
N PHE A 81 2.63 15.63 8.57
CA PHE A 81 1.25 15.15 8.54
C PHE A 81 0.55 15.53 7.22
N THR A 82 0.68 16.78 6.76
CA THR A 82 0.06 17.22 5.50
C THR A 82 0.67 16.54 4.28
N MET A 83 1.99 16.33 4.25
CA MET A 83 2.63 15.57 3.18
C MET A 83 2.17 14.10 3.16
N MET A 84 2.07 13.47 4.32
CA MET A 84 1.58 12.09 4.41
C MET A 84 0.12 11.97 3.98
N ASP A 85 -0.73 12.92 4.35
CA ASP A 85 -2.13 12.96 3.92
C ASP A 85 -2.26 13.18 2.42
N TYR A 86 -1.54 14.18 1.88
CA TYR A 86 -1.51 14.46 0.43
C TYR A 86 -1.02 13.25 -0.37
N ALA A 87 0.11 12.66 0.03
CA ALA A 87 0.67 11.53 -0.69
C ALA A 87 -0.28 10.33 -0.70
N ARG A 88 -0.99 10.09 0.41
CA ARG A 88 -1.98 9.01 0.50
C ARG A 88 -3.21 9.30 -0.36
N ASN A 89 -3.72 10.52 -0.34
CA ASN A 89 -4.92 10.86 -1.10
C ASN A 89 -4.69 10.85 -2.62
N HIS A 90 -3.47 11.19 -3.08
CA HIS A 90 -3.15 11.29 -4.50
C HIS A 90 -2.41 10.08 -5.10
N TYR A 91 -1.64 9.35 -4.31
CA TYR A 91 -0.82 8.23 -4.82
C TYR A 91 -1.25 6.86 -4.29
N SER A 92 -2.14 6.80 -3.30
CA SER A 92 -2.74 5.54 -2.87
C SER A 92 -4.06 5.29 -3.57
N LEU A 93 -4.28 4.04 -3.97
CA LEU A 93 -5.60 3.55 -4.40
C LEU A 93 -6.54 3.31 -3.22
N ASP A 94 -6.06 3.54 -2.00
CA ASP A 94 -6.79 3.36 -0.77
C ASP A 94 -7.74 4.52 -0.43
N PHE A 95 -8.97 4.20 -0.01
CA PHE A 95 -9.94 5.13 0.55
C PHE A 95 -9.76 5.23 2.09
N ARG A 96 -8.75 5.98 2.53
CA ARG A 96 -8.45 6.07 3.97
C ARG A 96 -9.59 6.75 4.76
N ASN A 97 -9.80 6.29 6.00
CA ASN A 97 -10.92 6.55 6.92
C ASN A 97 -12.20 5.78 6.59
N GLN A 98 -12.39 5.39 5.33
CA GLN A 98 -13.53 4.61 4.92
C GLN A 98 -13.31 3.12 5.24
N VAL A 99 -12.18 2.60 4.77
CA VAL A 99 -11.83 1.18 4.83
C VAL A 99 -11.45 0.73 6.26
N ASP A 100 -10.71 1.55 7.02
CA ASP A 100 -10.29 1.16 8.38
C ASP A 100 -11.46 1.03 9.35
N ALA A 101 -12.55 1.79 9.16
CA ALA A 101 -13.77 1.67 9.95
C ALA A 101 -14.49 0.32 9.71
N VAL A 102 -14.29 -0.26 8.52
CA VAL A 102 -14.97 -1.46 8.04
C VAL A 102 -14.16 -2.71 8.35
N TYR A 103 -12.86 -2.67 8.06
CA TYR A 103 -11.94 -3.80 8.23
C TYR A 103 -11.20 -3.78 9.57
N GLY A 104 -11.39 -2.73 10.39
CA GLY A 104 -10.83 -2.62 11.75
C GLY A 104 -9.30 -2.66 11.80
N GLY A 105 -8.63 -2.18 10.75
CA GLY A 105 -7.17 -2.26 10.59
C GLY A 105 -6.61 -3.69 10.48
N LYS A 106 -7.46 -4.71 10.28
CA LYS A 106 -7.03 -6.12 10.20
C LYS A 106 -6.51 -6.52 8.81
N VAL A 107 -6.82 -5.72 7.79
CA VAL A 107 -6.33 -5.94 6.42
C VAL A 107 -5.05 -5.14 6.23
N ASN A 108 -3.94 -5.83 6.00
CA ASN A 108 -2.68 -5.19 5.61
C ASN A 108 -2.83 -4.67 4.17
N ARG A 109 -2.61 -3.36 3.98
CA ARG A 109 -2.74 -2.67 2.70
C ARG A 109 -1.41 -2.06 2.23
N ASP A 110 -0.30 -2.49 2.82
CA ASP A 110 1.03 -2.08 2.39
C ASP A 110 1.32 -2.62 0.98
N LEU A 111 1.88 -1.76 0.13
CA LEU A 111 2.29 -2.16 -1.21
C LEU A 111 3.54 -3.04 -1.13
N SER A 112 3.49 -4.19 -1.79
CA SER A 112 4.65 -5.07 -1.95
C SER A 112 5.02 -5.18 -3.42
N LEU A 113 6.33 -5.21 -3.70
CA LEU A 113 6.80 -5.51 -5.05
C LEU A 113 6.52 -6.99 -5.34
N ARG A 114 5.75 -7.25 -6.40
CA ARG A 114 5.46 -8.58 -6.90
C ARG A 114 5.91 -8.67 -8.35
N ARG A 115 6.60 -9.76 -8.67
CA ARG A 115 6.90 -10.12 -10.05
C ARG A 115 5.80 -11.06 -10.51
N PHE A 116 5.17 -10.72 -11.63
CA PHE A 116 4.19 -11.59 -12.26
C PHE A 116 4.89 -12.76 -12.94
N ASP A 117 4.17 -13.87 -13.03
CA ASP A 117 4.68 -15.07 -13.67
C ASP A 117 5.01 -14.79 -15.14
N ARG A 118 5.98 -15.53 -15.67
CA ARG A 118 6.30 -15.42 -17.09
C ARG A 118 5.13 -15.91 -17.91
N PHE A 119 5.02 -15.41 -19.14
CA PHE A 119 4.15 -16.06 -20.13
C PHE A 119 4.60 -17.52 -20.24
N HIS A 120 3.70 -18.47 -19.99
CA HIS A 120 3.92 -19.89 -20.22
C HIS A 120 2.75 -20.37 -21.09
N PHE A 121 3.01 -20.79 -22.33
CA PHE A 121 2.01 -21.41 -23.22
C PHE A 121 1.53 -22.76 -22.68
N HIS A 122 2.30 -23.39 -21.80
CA HIS A 122 1.86 -24.59 -21.11
C HIS A 122 0.57 -24.33 -20.31
N LEU A 123 -0.43 -25.20 -20.51
CA LEU A 123 -1.67 -25.24 -19.74
C LEU A 123 -1.47 -25.80 -18.31
N ASN A 124 -0.38 -25.42 -17.65
CA ASN A 124 0.05 -25.98 -16.37
C ASN A 124 -0.20 -25.03 -15.18
N SER A 125 -0.69 -23.81 -15.45
CA SER A 125 -1.12 -22.89 -14.40
C SER A 125 -2.16 -23.56 -13.51
N GLU A 126 -1.99 -23.46 -12.20
CA GLU A 126 -2.96 -23.98 -11.24
C GLU A 126 -4.36 -23.35 -11.42
N TYR A 127 -4.44 -22.17 -12.04
CA TYR A 127 -5.67 -21.41 -12.22
C TYR A 127 -6.28 -21.55 -13.62
N THR A 128 -5.48 -21.85 -14.64
CA THR A 128 -5.94 -21.88 -16.04
C THR A 128 -5.55 -23.15 -16.81
N ALA A 129 -5.10 -24.19 -16.10
CA ALA A 129 -5.01 -25.55 -16.61
C ALA A 129 -6.37 -26.08 -17.12
N PRO A 130 -6.39 -27.20 -17.88
CA PRO A 130 -7.63 -27.79 -18.35
C PRO A 130 -8.61 -28.01 -17.19
N PRO A 131 -9.94 -27.87 -17.43
CA PRO A 131 -10.95 -27.96 -16.39
C PRO A 131 -10.78 -29.20 -15.52
N SER A 132 -10.61 -29.00 -14.23
CA SER A 132 -10.40 -30.06 -13.24
C SER A 132 -10.79 -29.57 -11.85
N GLU A 133 -11.06 -30.49 -10.92
CA GLU A 133 -11.35 -30.14 -9.52
C GLU A 133 -10.20 -29.37 -8.85
N LYS A 134 -8.96 -29.54 -9.33
CA LYS A 134 -7.82 -28.77 -8.82
C LYS A 134 -8.00 -27.29 -9.17
N VAL A 135 -8.30 -26.99 -10.43
CA VAL A 135 -8.55 -25.62 -10.89
C VAL A 135 -9.76 -25.02 -10.18
N GLU A 136 -10.85 -25.78 -10.03
CA GLU A 136 -12.05 -25.29 -9.34
C GLU A 136 -11.78 -24.96 -7.86
N ARG A 137 -10.97 -25.78 -7.18
CA ARG A 137 -10.51 -25.48 -5.81
C ARG A 137 -9.62 -24.26 -5.75
N ALA A 138 -8.64 -24.13 -6.64
CA ALA A 138 -7.75 -22.97 -6.67
C ALA A 138 -8.51 -21.64 -6.82
N TRP A 139 -9.58 -21.63 -7.62
CA TRP A 139 -10.47 -20.47 -7.71
C TRP A 139 -11.36 -20.29 -6.48
N ALA A 140 -11.88 -21.37 -5.90
CA ALA A 140 -12.66 -21.32 -4.67
C ALA A 140 -11.85 -20.80 -3.47
N ASP A 141 -10.55 -21.10 -3.41
CA ASP A 141 -9.63 -20.67 -2.35
C ASP A 141 -9.41 -19.15 -2.32
N PHE A 142 -9.69 -18.44 -3.42
CA PHE A 142 -9.77 -16.98 -3.40
C PHE A 142 -10.99 -16.45 -2.62
N GLY A 143 -11.95 -17.30 -2.28
CA GLY A 143 -13.15 -16.93 -1.54
C GLY A 143 -14.31 -16.45 -2.43
N ILE A 144 -14.28 -16.71 -3.74
CA ILE A 144 -15.32 -16.28 -4.71
C ILE A 144 -16.72 -16.87 -4.45
N TRP A 145 -16.83 -17.83 -3.53
CA TRP A 145 -18.07 -18.47 -3.10
C TRP A 145 -18.40 -18.21 -1.62
N LEU A 146 -17.60 -17.38 -0.95
CA LEU A 146 -17.90 -17.02 0.44
C LEU A 146 -19.21 -16.22 0.50
N PRO A 147 -20.00 -16.39 1.59
CA PRO A 147 -21.16 -15.56 1.82
C PRO A 147 -20.80 -14.07 1.88
N HIS A 148 -21.78 -13.23 1.55
CA HIS A 148 -21.67 -11.78 1.74
C HIS A 148 -21.43 -11.50 3.23
N PHE A 149 -20.62 -10.48 3.52
CA PHE A 149 -20.54 -9.98 4.89
C PHE A 149 -21.53 -8.83 5.08
N ILE A 150 -21.91 -8.58 6.33
CA ILE A 150 -22.83 -7.50 6.67
C ILE A 150 -22.00 -6.28 7.03
N LEU A 151 -22.09 -5.24 6.21
CA LEU A 151 -21.58 -3.91 6.52
C LEU A 151 -22.61 -3.20 7.43
N PRO A 152 -22.26 -2.82 8.67
CA PRO A 152 -23.18 -2.10 9.55
C PRO A 152 -23.76 -0.88 8.85
N LYS A 153 -25.06 -0.65 9.00
CA LYS A 153 -25.76 0.44 8.28
C LYS A 153 -25.15 1.83 8.55
N SER A 154 -24.62 2.03 9.76
CA SER A 154 -23.90 3.25 10.15
C SER A 154 -22.63 3.52 9.33
N LEU A 155 -22.03 2.48 8.76
CA LEU A 155 -20.86 2.54 7.88
C LEU A 155 -21.25 2.48 6.39
N GLY A 156 -22.53 2.39 6.05
CA GLY A 156 -22.97 2.45 4.65
C GLY A 156 -22.53 3.72 3.89
N PRO A 157 -22.74 4.93 4.46
CA PRO A 157 -22.40 6.19 3.78
C PRO A 157 -20.91 6.32 3.42
N THR A 158 -20.07 5.58 4.13
CA THR A 158 -18.64 5.48 3.87
C THR A 158 -18.32 4.94 2.47
N PHE A 159 -19.20 4.13 1.88
CA PHE A 159 -19.10 3.66 0.50
C PHE A 159 -20.22 4.21 -0.38
N GLY A 160 -20.82 5.36 -0.01
CA GLY A 160 -21.94 5.94 -0.75
C GLY A 160 -23.28 5.22 -0.57
N LEU A 161 -23.37 4.21 0.30
CA LEU A 161 -24.59 3.43 0.48
C LEU A 161 -25.62 4.22 1.30
N ASN A 162 -26.89 4.06 0.93
CA ASN A 162 -28.02 4.72 1.57
C ASN A 162 -29.28 3.83 1.52
N ASN A 163 -30.45 4.36 1.88
CA ASN A 163 -31.69 3.59 1.94
C ASN A 163 -32.22 3.08 0.58
N SER A 164 -31.67 3.53 -0.55
CA SER A 164 -31.96 2.96 -1.87
C SER A 164 -31.36 1.56 -2.06
N HIS A 165 -30.37 1.19 -1.26
CA HIS A 165 -29.68 -0.09 -1.35
C HIS A 165 -30.37 -1.16 -0.51
N TYR A 166 -30.16 -2.41 -0.88
CA TYR A 166 -30.60 -3.57 -0.11
C TYR A 166 -29.91 -3.59 1.26
N TRP A 167 -30.71 -3.45 2.32
CA TRP A 167 -30.27 -3.62 3.70
C TRP A 167 -31.19 -4.59 4.42
N ILE A 168 -30.65 -5.26 5.43
CA ILE A 168 -31.37 -6.20 6.27
C ILE A 168 -31.52 -5.61 7.68
N PRO A 169 -32.67 -5.81 8.33
CA PRO A 169 -32.91 -5.30 9.67
C PRO A 169 -32.23 -6.20 10.72
N GLU A 170 -32.01 -5.65 11.91
CA GLU A 170 -31.24 -6.28 12.99
C GLU A 170 -31.77 -7.66 13.37
N GLU A 171 -33.07 -7.87 13.32
CA GLU A 171 -33.76 -9.11 13.68
C GLU A 171 -33.33 -10.31 12.82
N THR A 172 -32.74 -10.07 11.65
CA THR A 172 -32.36 -11.13 10.71
C THR A 172 -30.99 -11.75 11.06
N HIS A 173 -30.01 -10.94 11.43
CA HIS A 173 -28.61 -11.38 11.66
C HIS A 173 -27.97 -10.83 12.94
N GLY A 174 -28.74 -10.20 13.83
CA GLY A 174 -28.24 -9.55 15.05
C GLY A 174 -27.52 -8.22 14.80
N THR A 175 -27.52 -7.70 13.57
CA THR A 175 -26.99 -6.38 13.21
C THR A 175 -27.71 -5.88 11.96
N GLU A 176 -28.21 -4.65 11.99
CA GLU A 176 -28.75 -3.97 10.81
C GLU A 176 -27.61 -3.57 9.86
N GLY A 177 -27.74 -3.87 8.57
CA GLY A 177 -26.67 -3.56 7.63
C GLY A 177 -26.92 -3.93 6.18
N TYR A 178 -25.94 -3.64 5.35
CA TYR A 178 -25.92 -3.93 3.93
C TYR A 178 -25.14 -5.23 3.69
N PRO A 179 -25.75 -6.26 3.09
CA PRO A 179 -24.99 -7.38 2.54
C PRO A 179 -24.10 -6.86 1.40
N VAL A 180 -22.79 -7.10 1.49
CA VAL A 180 -21.83 -6.64 0.49
C VAL A 180 -20.74 -7.68 0.24
N VAL A 181 -20.06 -7.57 -0.90
CA VAL A 181 -18.91 -8.40 -1.29
C VAL A 181 -17.69 -7.50 -1.46
N PRO A 182 -16.49 -7.87 -0.96
CA PRO A 182 -15.27 -7.12 -1.28
C PRO A 182 -15.04 -7.08 -2.79
N GLU A 183 -14.70 -5.91 -3.33
CA GLU A 183 -14.63 -5.69 -4.78
C GLU A 183 -13.65 -6.64 -5.49
N MET A 184 -12.46 -6.87 -4.92
CA MET A 184 -11.50 -7.86 -5.43
C MET A 184 -12.15 -9.25 -5.64
N ILE A 185 -13.00 -9.68 -4.70
CA ILE A 185 -13.65 -11.00 -4.75
C ILE A 185 -14.69 -11.02 -5.87
N HIS A 186 -15.48 -9.95 -6.00
CA HIS A 186 -16.45 -9.82 -7.08
C HIS A 186 -15.78 -9.80 -8.46
N GLN A 187 -14.66 -9.07 -8.61
CA GLN A 187 -13.87 -9.04 -9.85
C GLN A 187 -13.31 -10.43 -10.21
N LEU A 188 -12.80 -11.18 -9.24
CA LEU A 188 -12.33 -12.55 -9.44
C LEU A 188 -13.48 -13.53 -9.77
N HIS A 189 -14.65 -13.37 -9.15
CA HIS A 189 -15.85 -14.14 -9.50
C HIS A 189 -16.26 -13.90 -10.97
N CYS A 190 -16.27 -12.64 -11.41
CA CYS A 190 -16.54 -12.26 -12.80
C CYS A 190 -15.50 -12.86 -13.75
N LEU A 191 -14.21 -12.76 -13.44
CA LEU A 191 -13.14 -13.33 -14.25
C LEU A 191 -13.23 -14.86 -14.34
N ASN A 192 -13.58 -15.56 -13.26
CA ASN A 192 -13.82 -17.01 -13.29
C ASN A 192 -15.02 -17.36 -14.18
N SER A 193 -16.07 -16.54 -14.16
CA SER A 193 -17.24 -16.72 -15.03
C SER A 193 -16.88 -16.55 -16.50
N ILE A 194 -16.04 -15.55 -16.83
CA ILE A 194 -15.47 -15.37 -18.17
C ILE A 194 -14.66 -16.61 -18.56
N ARG A 195 -13.71 -17.06 -17.72
CA ARG A 195 -12.88 -18.25 -17.95
C ARG A 195 -13.71 -19.47 -18.34
N LYS A 196 -14.84 -19.69 -17.64
CA LYS A 196 -15.74 -20.83 -17.89
C LYS A 196 -16.61 -20.67 -19.15
N SER A 197 -16.73 -19.46 -19.70
CA SER A 197 -17.75 -19.13 -20.69
C SER A 197 -17.20 -18.63 -22.03
N LEU A 198 -15.89 -18.67 -22.29
CA LEU A 198 -15.27 -18.09 -23.50
C LEU A 198 -15.81 -18.55 -24.87
N TYR A 199 -16.71 -19.54 -24.94
CA TYR A 199 -17.21 -20.13 -26.18
C TYR A 199 -18.34 -19.35 -26.88
N TYR A 200 -19.18 -18.58 -26.17
CA TYR A 200 -20.46 -18.09 -26.75
C TYR A 200 -20.32 -17.01 -27.82
N ASN A 201 -19.20 -16.28 -27.84
CA ASN A 201 -18.89 -15.26 -28.84
C ASN A 201 -17.98 -15.78 -29.97
N HIS A 202 -17.45 -17.01 -29.82
CA HIS A 202 -16.39 -17.53 -30.68
C HIS A 202 -16.82 -17.60 -32.15
N GLU A 203 -18.00 -18.12 -32.44
CA GLU A 203 -18.50 -18.28 -33.82
C GLU A 203 -18.57 -16.94 -34.56
N TYR A 204 -19.18 -15.92 -33.94
CA TYR A 204 -19.28 -14.58 -34.53
C TYR A 204 -17.91 -13.94 -34.82
N TYR A 205 -16.97 -14.04 -33.88
CA TYR A 205 -15.65 -13.42 -34.07
C TYR A 205 -14.71 -14.26 -34.94
N ALA A 206 -14.90 -15.59 -35.00
CA ALA A 206 -14.19 -16.45 -35.95
C ALA A 206 -14.50 -16.05 -37.40
N GLU A 207 -15.75 -15.68 -37.69
CA GLU A 207 -16.15 -15.17 -39.02
C GLU A 207 -15.65 -13.76 -39.33
N LYS A 208 -15.42 -12.93 -38.30
CA LYS A 208 -15.01 -11.52 -38.44
C LYS A 208 -13.50 -11.30 -38.38
N SER A 209 -12.73 -12.29 -37.92
CA SER A 209 -11.29 -12.22 -37.80
C SER A 209 -10.62 -12.09 -39.18
N THR A 210 -10.50 -10.85 -39.66
CA THR A 210 -9.60 -10.47 -40.76
C THR A 210 -8.39 -9.69 -40.26
N GLN A 211 -8.34 -9.34 -38.96
CA GLN A 211 -7.27 -8.55 -38.33
C GLN A 211 -6.26 -9.36 -37.53
N ALA A 212 -6.62 -10.55 -37.03
CA ALA A 212 -5.63 -11.53 -36.64
C ALA A 212 -5.34 -12.37 -37.89
N GLY A 213 -4.51 -11.81 -38.77
CA GLY A 213 -3.99 -12.55 -39.91
C GLY A 213 -3.30 -13.82 -39.42
N GLU A 214 -3.53 -14.90 -40.15
CA GLU A 214 -3.07 -16.27 -39.93
C GLU A 214 -4.02 -17.13 -39.08
N GLU A 215 -4.28 -18.32 -39.61
CA GLU A 215 -4.98 -19.43 -38.97
C GLU A 215 -4.27 -19.79 -37.66
N MET A 216 -4.55 -19.05 -36.59
CA MET A 216 -4.04 -19.40 -35.26
C MET A 216 -4.66 -20.73 -34.87
N ASP A 217 -3.82 -21.75 -34.74
CA ASP A 217 -4.25 -23.08 -34.30
C ASP A 217 -5.05 -22.99 -32.99
N GLU A 218 -6.05 -23.87 -32.84
CA GLU A 218 -6.95 -23.89 -31.68
C GLU A 218 -6.16 -24.05 -30.37
N SER A 219 -5.04 -24.78 -30.41
CA SER A 219 -4.15 -24.95 -29.26
C SER A 219 -3.51 -23.63 -28.82
N PHE A 220 -3.03 -22.82 -29.77
CA PHE A 220 -2.45 -21.51 -29.51
C PHE A 220 -3.49 -20.56 -28.90
N MET A 221 -4.70 -20.52 -29.49
CA MET A 221 -5.77 -19.65 -28.97
C MET A 221 -6.19 -20.03 -27.56
N LYS A 222 -6.29 -21.32 -27.24
CA LYS A 222 -6.55 -21.79 -25.87
C LYS A 222 -5.46 -21.35 -24.91
N ALA A 223 -4.19 -21.56 -25.28
CA ALA A 223 -3.06 -21.15 -24.45
C ALA A 223 -3.03 -19.63 -24.23
N HIS A 224 -3.26 -18.84 -25.29
CA HIS A 224 -3.28 -17.37 -25.22
C HIS A 224 -4.41 -16.85 -24.32
N LEU A 225 -5.64 -17.36 -24.49
CA LEU A 225 -6.78 -16.95 -23.65
C LEU A 225 -6.58 -17.34 -22.18
N ASN A 226 -6.05 -18.54 -21.93
CA ASN A 226 -5.75 -18.99 -20.57
C ASN A 226 -4.66 -18.13 -19.93
N HIS A 227 -3.62 -17.75 -20.67
CA HIS A 227 -2.63 -16.79 -20.19
C HIS A 227 -3.27 -15.43 -19.88
N CYS A 228 -4.11 -14.89 -20.77
CA CYS A 228 -4.77 -13.61 -20.54
C CYS A 228 -5.65 -13.62 -19.28
N VAL A 229 -6.41 -14.69 -19.05
CA VAL A 229 -7.18 -14.87 -17.81
C VAL A 229 -6.25 -14.88 -16.59
N ASP A 230 -5.12 -15.59 -16.66
CA ASP A 230 -4.20 -15.69 -15.53
C ASP A 230 -3.49 -14.34 -15.24
N ALA A 231 -3.05 -13.64 -16.28
CA ALA A 231 -2.44 -12.31 -16.16
C ALA A 231 -3.42 -11.27 -15.58
N LEU A 232 -4.70 -11.33 -15.98
CA LEU A 232 -5.74 -10.50 -15.38
C LEU A 232 -5.99 -10.87 -13.93
N ARG A 233 -6.03 -12.17 -13.57
CA ARG A 233 -6.15 -12.62 -12.19
C ARG A 233 -5.01 -12.07 -11.33
N GLU A 234 -3.76 -12.17 -11.79
CA GLU A 234 -2.60 -11.59 -11.08
C GLU A 234 -2.75 -10.07 -10.92
N ARG A 235 -3.23 -9.37 -11.94
CA ARG A 235 -3.46 -7.92 -11.85
C ARG A 235 -4.54 -7.56 -10.84
N LEU A 236 -5.65 -8.28 -10.81
CA LEU A 236 -6.75 -8.08 -9.87
C LEU A 236 -6.31 -8.36 -8.43
N LEU A 237 -5.52 -9.42 -8.20
CA LEU A 237 -4.94 -9.72 -6.89
C LEU A 237 -3.87 -8.69 -6.48
N CYS A 238 -3.10 -8.16 -7.42
CA CYS A 238 -2.10 -7.12 -7.17
C CYS A 238 -2.75 -5.77 -6.84
N LEU A 239 -3.90 -5.47 -7.44
CA LEU A 239 -4.71 -4.31 -7.09
C LEU A 239 -5.39 -4.51 -5.72
N ALA A 240 -5.98 -5.70 -5.51
CA ALA A 240 -6.75 -6.07 -4.32
C ALA A 240 -7.71 -4.96 -3.87
N ASP A 241 -8.65 -4.58 -4.75
CA ASP A 241 -9.61 -3.52 -4.44
C ASP A 241 -10.44 -3.88 -3.18
N VAL A 242 -10.29 -3.05 -2.15
CA VAL A 242 -10.92 -3.18 -0.82
C VAL A 242 -12.23 -2.38 -0.73
N GLY A 243 -12.72 -1.84 -1.85
CA GLY A 243 -14.09 -1.38 -1.98
C GLY A 243 -15.08 -2.52 -1.78
N VAL A 244 -16.38 -2.20 -1.87
CA VAL A 244 -17.45 -3.17 -1.69
C VAL A 244 -18.45 -3.08 -2.83
N THR A 245 -18.92 -4.23 -3.31
CA THR A 245 -20.03 -4.36 -4.24
C THR A 245 -21.32 -4.57 -3.43
N PRO A 246 -22.23 -3.58 -3.37
CA PRO A 246 -23.48 -3.70 -2.65
C PRO A 246 -24.57 -4.28 -3.55
N PHE A 247 -25.80 -4.31 -3.04
CA PHE A 247 -26.96 -4.80 -3.77
C PHE A 247 -28.09 -3.78 -3.72
N LEU A 248 -28.96 -3.83 -4.73
CA LEU A 248 -30.21 -3.08 -4.82
C LEU A 248 -31.40 -4.04 -4.70
N TRP A 249 -32.52 -3.51 -4.23
CA TRP A 249 -33.82 -4.16 -4.41
C TRP A 249 -34.21 -4.10 -5.89
N ARG A 250 -34.53 -5.26 -6.47
CA ARG A 250 -34.99 -5.35 -7.86
C ARG A 250 -36.48 -5.11 -8.00
N ASP A 251 -37.26 -5.64 -7.06
CA ASP A 251 -38.72 -5.69 -7.16
C ASP A 251 -39.41 -5.90 -5.80
N GLU A 252 -40.73 -5.75 -5.78
CA GLU A 252 -41.58 -5.90 -4.59
C GLU A 252 -41.61 -7.34 -4.05
N GLU A 253 -41.17 -8.33 -4.84
CA GLU A 253 -41.02 -9.72 -4.38
C GLU A 253 -39.74 -9.94 -3.55
N GLY A 254 -38.98 -8.88 -3.27
CA GLY A 254 -37.79 -8.92 -2.43
C GLY A 254 -36.57 -9.53 -3.12
N ARG A 255 -36.57 -9.60 -4.46
CA ARG A 255 -35.41 -10.08 -5.21
C ARG A 255 -34.37 -8.95 -5.29
N THR A 256 -33.10 -9.30 -5.35
CA THR A 256 -31.99 -8.33 -5.33
C THR A 256 -31.10 -8.47 -6.56
N MET A 257 -30.32 -7.43 -6.85
CA MET A 257 -29.29 -7.44 -7.88
C MET A 257 -28.03 -6.72 -7.36
N PRO A 258 -26.83 -7.11 -7.79
CA PRO A 258 -25.63 -6.35 -7.45
C PRO A 258 -25.69 -4.95 -8.06
N ASP A 259 -25.18 -3.97 -7.33
CA ASP A 259 -24.92 -2.63 -7.85
C ASP A 259 -23.46 -2.54 -8.28
N PHE A 260 -23.21 -2.14 -9.52
CA PHE A 260 -21.86 -1.94 -10.04
C PHE A 260 -21.49 -0.46 -10.13
N GLU A 261 -22.40 0.44 -9.79
CA GLU A 261 -22.16 1.89 -9.78
C GLU A 261 -21.50 2.30 -8.45
N THR A 262 -20.26 1.86 -8.24
CA THR A 262 -19.47 2.14 -7.04
C THR A 262 -18.29 3.08 -7.31
N GLU A 263 -17.83 3.81 -6.29
CA GLU A 263 -16.69 4.71 -6.43
C GLU A 263 -15.36 3.94 -6.39
N HIS A 264 -14.45 4.24 -7.32
CA HIS A 264 -13.10 3.66 -7.38
C HIS A 264 -12.03 4.75 -7.56
N LYS A 265 -10.84 4.54 -7.00
CA LYS A 265 -9.66 5.35 -7.30
C LYS A 265 -8.93 4.76 -8.50
N CYS A 266 -8.83 5.54 -9.57
CA CYS A 266 -8.24 5.11 -10.84
C CYS A 266 -7.11 6.04 -11.26
N HIS A 267 -6.11 5.47 -11.95
CA HIS A 267 -5.19 6.28 -12.74
C HIS A 267 -5.92 6.89 -13.94
N ASP A 268 -5.46 8.05 -14.41
CA ASP A 268 -6.00 8.66 -15.62
C ASP A 268 -5.62 7.83 -16.87
N HIS A 269 -6.56 7.01 -17.32
CA HIS A 269 -6.39 6.18 -18.51
C HIS A 269 -6.22 7.01 -19.78
N ASN A 270 -6.81 8.22 -19.85
CA ASN A 270 -6.69 9.08 -21.03
C ASN A 270 -5.29 9.68 -21.15
N ALA A 271 -4.66 10.01 -20.02
CA ALA A 271 -3.27 10.43 -20.00
C ALA A 271 -2.34 9.33 -20.55
N VAL A 272 -2.57 8.08 -20.13
CA VAL A 272 -1.81 6.92 -20.64
C VAL A 272 -2.04 6.70 -22.14
N ILE A 273 -3.30 6.72 -22.59
CA ILE A 273 -3.66 6.55 -24.00
C ILE A 273 -3.06 7.65 -24.86
N SER A 274 -3.11 8.91 -24.41
CA SER A 274 -2.57 10.05 -25.16
C SER A 274 -1.05 9.94 -25.27
N TRP A 275 -0.37 9.65 -24.16
CA TRP A 275 1.06 9.38 -24.18
C TRP A 275 1.39 8.23 -25.14
N TRP A 276 0.65 7.11 -25.12
CA TRP A 276 0.87 6.00 -26.04
C TRP A 276 0.73 6.43 -27.50
N LYS A 277 -0.33 7.16 -27.86
CA LYS A 277 -0.56 7.64 -29.23
C LYS A 277 0.60 8.51 -29.74
N ASP A 278 1.14 9.37 -28.88
CA ASP A 278 2.26 10.27 -29.23
C ASP A 278 3.59 9.53 -29.42
N HIS A 279 3.73 8.34 -28.83
CA HIS A 279 4.96 7.54 -28.84
C HIS A 279 4.85 6.27 -29.70
N ALA A 280 3.67 5.95 -30.21
CA ALA A 280 3.44 4.80 -31.06
C ALA A 280 4.20 4.95 -32.37
N ILE A 281 4.98 3.93 -32.73
CA ILE A 281 5.71 3.90 -33.99
C ILE A 281 4.69 3.62 -35.11
N PRO A 282 4.56 4.49 -36.13
CA PRO A 282 3.61 4.26 -37.21
C PRO A 282 3.96 2.96 -37.94
N LEU A 283 3.00 2.03 -38.02
CA LEU A 283 3.11 0.85 -38.88
C LEU A 283 3.10 1.35 -40.34
N LYS A 284 4.28 1.40 -40.97
CA LYS A 284 4.34 1.51 -42.43
C LYS A 284 4.07 0.12 -42.99
N GLN A 285 3.22 0.05 -44.01
CA GLN A 285 2.70 -1.18 -44.66
C GLN A 285 3.76 -2.14 -45.25
N SER A 286 5.05 -1.91 -44.99
CA SER A 286 6.17 -2.79 -45.31
C SER A 286 6.94 -3.08 -44.02
N ASP A 287 6.39 -3.95 -43.18
CA ASP A 287 7.12 -4.48 -42.01
C ASP A 287 8.30 -5.32 -42.51
N VAL A 288 9.46 -4.67 -42.60
CA VAL A 288 10.72 -5.39 -42.75
C VAL A 288 10.87 -6.22 -41.48
N ARG A 289 10.80 -7.55 -41.61
CA ARG A 289 11.10 -8.49 -40.52
C ARG A 289 12.42 -8.05 -39.86
N VAL A 290 12.31 -7.48 -38.65
CA VAL A 290 13.47 -7.04 -37.90
C VAL A 290 14.15 -8.29 -37.34
N LEU A 291 15.37 -8.54 -37.77
CA LEU A 291 16.18 -9.61 -37.19
C LEU A 291 16.70 -9.16 -35.82
N PRO A 292 16.83 -10.09 -34.85
CA PRO A 292 17.40 -9.76 -33.56
C PRO A 292 18.85 -9.26 -33.74
N PRO A 293 19.27 -8.19 -33.04
CA PRO A 293 20.66 -7.76 -33.04
C PRO A 293 21.55 -8.84 -32.41
N PRO A 294 22.88 -8.85 -32.69
CA PRO A 294 23.79 -9.91 -32.22
C PRO A 294 23.81 -10.11 -30.70
N GLU A 295 23.57 -9.05 -29.93
CA GLU A 295 23.52 -9.05 -28.47
C GLU A 295 22.16 -9.44 -27.88
N ALA A 296 21.14 -9.66 -28.71
CA ALA A 296 19.83 -10.07 -28.23
C ALA A 296 19.90 -11.45 -27.60
N VAL A 297 19.35 -11.57 -26.39
CA VAL A 297 19.09 -12.85 -25.78
C VAL A 297 17.86 -13.45 -26.47
N LEU A 298 18.06 -14.56 -27.17
CA LEU A 298 16.97 -15.31 -27.78
C LEU A 298 16.34 -16.20 -26.71
N HIS A 299 15.01 -16.18 -26.67
CA HIS A 299 14.23 -17.05 -25.81
C HIS A 299 13.62 -18.15 -26.70
N PRO A 300 14.17 -19.37 -26.68
CA PRO A 300 13.68 -20.46 -27.51
C PRO A 300 12.24 -20.82 -27.14
N GLU A 301 11.48 -21.30 -28.12
CA GLU A 301 10.04 -21.57 -27.98
C GLU A 301 9.76 -22.59 -26.86
N GLU A 302 10.67 -23.54 -26.65
CA GLU A 302 10.64 -24.55 -25.60
C GLU A 302 10.74 -23.98 -24.17
N GLU A 303 11.12 -22.71 -23.98
CA GLU A 303 11.01 -22.03 -22.67
C GLU A 303 9.57 -21.67 -22.32
N PHE A 304 8.69 -21.63 -23.33
CA PHE A 304 7.31 -21.21 -23.20
C PHE A 304 6.31 -22.35 -23.42
N PHE A 305 6.67 -23.40 -24.19
CA PHE A 305 5.80 -24.51 -24.63
C PHE A 305 6.16 -25.90 -24.14
#